data_AF-A0A2S1YSL7-F1
#
_entry.id   AF-A0A2S1YSL7-F1
#
_cell.length_a   1.000
_cell.length_b   1.000
_cell.length_c   1.000
_cell.angle_alpha   90.00
_cell.angle_beta   90.00
_cell.angle_gamma   90.00
#
_symmetry.space_group_name_H-M   'P 1'
#
loop_
_entity.id
_entity.type
_entity.pdbx_description
1 polymer ?
#
loop_
_entity_poly.entity_id
_entity_poly.type
_entity_poly.pdbx_seq_one_letter_code
_entity_poly.pdbx_strand_id
1 'polypeptide(L)'
;MRKAYLYTIFYLLASCKQNDPIEIKQIDSKEIVTILPSLKNPLIKDSICISIPSEFEVIKKSSEIIDIDIFYLLDGKRLLDDFIDYQVFNKNDKTKPIHSLMPYLSSNESIHILIKERNHLISKNDAKELLKKYNINRSIENLKLEIL
;
A
#
# COMPACT_ATOMS: atom_id res chain seq x y z
N MET A 1 -8.75 -53.18 -22.21
CA MET A 1 -8.62 -51.85 -22.86
C MET A 1 -9.50 -50.76 -22.22
N ARG A 2 -10.78 -50.99 -21.90
CA ARG A 2 -11.66 -49.98 -21.24
C ARG A 2 -11.15 -49.39 -19.91
N LYS A 3 -10.47 -50.18 -19.07
CA LYS A 3 -9.96 -49.72 -17.76
C LYS A 3 -8.80 -48.74 -17.87
N ALA A 4 -7.94 -48.87 -18.88
CA ALA A 4 -6.80 -47.96 -19.09
C ALA A 4 -7.27 -46.53 -19.42
N TYR A 5 -8.37 -46.41 -20.19
CA TYR A 5 -8.95 -45.12 -20.59
C TYR A 5 -9.46 -44.31 -19.39
N LEU A 6 -10.00 -44.98 -18.36
CA LEU A 6 -10.46 -44.35 -17.12
C LEU A 6 -9.31 -43.76 -16.32
N TYR A 7 -8.15 -44.43 -16.27
CA TYR A 7 -6.95 -43.92 -15.60
C TYR A 7 -6.38 -42.70 -16.33
N THR A 8 -6.36 -42.68 -17.66
CA THR A 8 -5.87 -41.54 -18.44
C THR A 8 -6.70 -40.26 -18.25
N ILE A 9 -8.03 -40.40 -18.13
CA ILE A 9 -8.94 -39.27 -17.88
C ILE A 9 -8.71 -38.67 -16.47
N PHE A 10 -8.44 -39.51 -15.47
CA PHE A 10 -8.19 -39.04 -14.10
C PHE A 10 -6.88 -38.24 -13.97
N TYR A 11 -5.84 -38.60 -14.73
CA TYR A 11 -4.58 -37.84 -14.78
C TYR A 11 -4.73 -36.48 -15.48
N LEU A 12 -5.60 -36.37 -16.50
CA LEU A 12 -5.88 -35.11 -17.17
C LEU A 12 -6.60 -34.10 -16.26
N LEU A 13 -7.45 -34.57 -15.34
CA LEU A 13 -8.17 -33.72 -14.39
C LEU A 13 -7.28 -33.20 -13.25
N ALA A 14 -6.19 -33.90 -12.92
CA ALA A 14 -5.28 -33.53 -11.84
C ALA A 14 -4.23 -32.47 -12.25
N SER A 15 -4.12 -32.12 -13.53
CA SER A 15 -3.06 -31.24 -14.04
C SER A 15 -3.39 -29.74 -13.99
N CYS A 16 -4.52 -29.33 -13.43
CA CYS A 16 -4.79 -27.92 -13.17
C CYS A 16 -3.99 -27.43 -11.96
N LYS A 17 -2.70 -27.15 -12.16
CA LYS A 17 -1.98 -26.22 -11.28
C LYS A 17 -2.49 -24.82 -11.60
N GLN A 18 -3.30 -24.26 -10.71
CA GLN A 18 -3.68 -22.86 -10.76
C GLN A 18 -2.43 -22.05 -10.41
N ASN A 19 -1.74 -21.54 -11.43
CA ASN A 19 -0.67 -20.56 -11.23
C ASN A 19 -1.35 -19.21 -11.02
N ASP A 20 -1.12 -18.59 -9.87
CA ASP A 20 -1.66 -17.25 -9.61
C ASP A 20 -1.10 -16.27 -10.64
N PRO A 21 -1.97 -15.52 -11.35
CA PRO A 21 -1.55 -14.70 -12.48
C PRO A 21 -0.83 -13.42 -12.02
N ILE A 22 -0.93 -13.07 -10.73
CA ILE A 22 -0.22 -11.97 -10.04
C ILE A 22 0.40 -12.52 -8.77
N GLU A 23 1.58 -12.00 -8.41
CA GLU A 23 2.17 -12.16 -7.09
C GLU A 23 2.40 -10.77 -6.47
N ILE A 24 2.01 -10.60 -5.21
CA ILE A 24 2.21 -9.37 -4.44
C ILE A 24 3.09 -9.70 -3.24
N LYS A 25 4.20 -8.99 -3.09
CA LYS A 25 5.11 -9.13 -1.95
C LYS A 25 5.19 -7.82 -1.22
N GLN A 26 4.99 -7.85 0.09
CA GLN A 26 5.36 -6.73 0.93
C GLN A 26 6.89 -6.72 1.09
N ILE A 27 7.50 -5.55 0.97
CA ILE A 27 8.94 -5.35 1.12
C ILE A 27 9.19 -4.43 2.31
N ASP A 28 10.32 -4.64 2.99
CA ASP A 28 10.78 -3.73 4.04
C ASP A 28 10.98 -2.31 3.48
N SER A 29 10.08 -1.43 3.90
CA SER A 29 10.10 -0.02 3.49
C SER A 29 11.27 0.71 4.14
N LYS A 30 12.03 1.45 3.31
CA LYS A 30 13.06 2.40 3.79
C LYS A 30 12.55 3.84 3.78
N GLU A 31 11.26 4.04 3.53
CA GLU A 31 10.64 5.35 3.53
C GLU A 31 10.48 5.91 4.95
N ILE A 32 10.39 7.23 5.03
CA ILE A 32 10.29 7.94 6.28
C ILE A 32 8.83 7.98 6.75
N VAL A 33 8.60 7.49 7.97
CA VAL A 33 7.36 7.73 8.71
C VAL A 33 7.24 9.23 8.99
N THR A 34 6.15 9.85 8.56
CA THR A 34 6.01 11.31 8.61
C THR A 34 4.94 11.71 9.60
N ILE A 35 5.26 12.55 10.57
CA ILE A 35 4.25 13.19 11.41
C ILE A 35 3.66 14.38 10.64
N LEU A 36 2.36 14.31 10.36
CA LEU A 36 1.64 15.32 9.61
C LEU A 36 1.00 16.34 10.57
N PRO A 37 0.90 17.62 10.16
CA PRO A 37 0.19 18.62 10.95
C PRO A 37 -1.31 18.26 11.04
N SER A 38 -1.93 18.61 12.17
CA SER A 38 -3.32 18.26 12.47
C SER A 38 -4.28 18.81 11.40
N LEU A 39 -5.06 17.92 10.79
CA LEU A 39 -6.11 18.24 9.83
C LEU A 39 -7.34 18.82 10.56
N LYS A 40 -7.23 20.06 11.05
CA LYS A 40 -8.32 21.03 11.32
C LYS A 40 -9.57 20.56 12.08
N ASN A 41 -9.60 19.41 12.78
CA ASN A 41 -10.74 19.06 13.63
C ASN A 41 -10.49 19.48 15.09
N PRO A 42 -11.11 20.57 15.59
CA PRO A 42 -10.90 21.07 16.94
C PRO A 42 -11.35 20.10 18.04
N LEU A 43 -12.10 19.04 17.70
CA LEU A 43 -12.52 17.99 18.63
C LEU A 43 -11.39 16.99 18.94
N ILE A 44 -10.37 16.89 18.09
CA ILE A 44 -9.26 15.92 18.26
C ILE A 44 -7.96 16.65 18.66
N LYS A 45 -8.08 17.57 19.62
CA LYS A 45 -7.03 18.51 20.05
C LYS A 45 -5.73 17.85 20.48
N ASP A 46 -5.76 16.61 20.97
CA ASP A 46 -4.60 15.93 21.56
C ASP A 46 -4.04 14.79 20.71
N SER A 47 -4.46 14.71 19.44
CA SER A 47 -3.89 13.78 18.47
C SER A 47 -3.18 14.50 17.33
N ILE A 48 -2.30 13.77 16.66
CA ILE A 48 -1.68 14.17 15.41
C ILE A 48 -1.71 13.01 14.42
N CYS A 49 -1.78 13.35 13.14
CA CYS A 49 -1.73 12.37 12.07
C CYS A 49 -0.29 11.88 11.89
N ILE A 50 -0.12 10.57 11.70
CA ILE A 50 1.13 9.96 11.28
C ILE A 50 0.90 9.27 9.93
N SER A 51 1.84 9.45 9.02
CA SER A 51 1.86 8.77 7.75
C SER A 51 2.85 7.63 7.80
N ILE A 52 2.34 6.42 7.58
CA ILE A 52 3.11 5.18 7.63
C ILE A 52 3.24 4.66 6.18
N PRO A 53 4.46 4.58 5.64
CA PRO A 53 4.69 4.06 4.31
C PRO A 53 4.84 2.54 4.30
N SER A 54 4.09 1.87 3.44
CA SER A 54 4.18 0.43 3.16
C SER A 54 4.61 0.23 1.71
N GLU A 55 5.61 -0.64 1.47
CA GLU A 55 6.13 -0.92 0.13
C GLU A 55 5.73 -2.31 -0.34
N PHE A 56 5.37 -2.41 -1.62
CA PHE A 56 5.00 -3.67 -2.24
C PHE A 56 5.62 -3.81 -3.63
N GLU A 57 5.99 -5.03 -3.96
CA GLU A 57 6.34 -5.46 -5.31
C GLU A 57 5.16 -6.25 -5.88
N VAL A 58 4.67 -5.80 -7.04
CA VAL A 58 3.61 -6.46 -7.79
C VAL A 58 4.22 -7.07 -9.04
N ILE A 59 4.19 -8.39 -9.14
CA ILE A 59 4.77 -9.17 -10.22
C ILE A 59 3.63 -9.74 -11.07
N LYS A 60 3.56 -9.33 -12.34
CA LYS A 60 2.66 -9.91 -13.33
C LYS A 60 3.25 -11.22 -13.86
N LYS A 61 2.52 -12.32 -13.69
CA LYS A 61 2.92 -13.66 -14.16
C LYS A 61 2.17 -14.12 -15.41
N SER A 62 1.08 -13.43 -15.77
CA SER A 62 0.28 -13.73 -16.96
C SER A 62 0.10 -12.47 -17.81
N SER A 63 0.27 -12.59 -19.13
CA SER A 63 -0.03 -11.54 -20.11
C SER A 63 -1.52 -11.24 -20.24
N GLU A 64 -2.40 -12.13 -19.76
CA GLU A 64 -3.86 -11.99 -19.84
C GLU A 64 -4.41 -10.92 -18.88
N ILE A 65 -3.61 -10.46 -17.93
CA ILE A 65 -3.99 -9.37 -17.04
C ILE A 65 -3.89 -8.04 -17.77
N ILE A 66 -5.06 -7.46 -18.01
CA ILE A 66 -5.25 -6.19 -18.69
C ILE A 66 -5.37 -5.01 -17.73
N ASP A 67 -5.72 -5.25 -16.46
CA ASP A 67 -5.87 -4.21 -15.44
C ASP A 67 -5.62 -4.76 -14.02
N ILE A 68 -5.12 -3.90 -13.14
CA ILE A 68 -4.98 -4.15 -11.70
C ILE A 68 -5.30 -2.86 -10.96
N ASP A 69 -6.37 -2.91 -10.18
CA ASP A 69 -6.77 -1.85 -9.25
C ASP A 69 -6.23 -2.11 -7.85
N ILE A 70 -5.92 -1.02 -7.13
CA ILE A 70 -5.49 -1.07 -5.73
C ILE A 70 -6.54 -0.35 -4.89
N PHE A 71 -6.99 -1.02 -3.84
CA PHE A 71 -7.83 -0.41 -2.83
C PHE A 71 -7.33 -0.79 -1.44
N TYR A 72 -7.41 0.16 -0.51
CA TYR A 72 -7.04 -0.07 0.88
C TYR A 72 -8.29 -0.40 1.70
N LEU A 73 -8.23 -1.46 2.51
CA LEU A 73 -9.29 -1.87 3.41
C LEU A 73 -8.87 -1.66 4.87
N LEU A 74 -9.65 -0.90 5.62
CA LEU A 74 -9.53 -0.76 7.06
C LEU A 74 -10.87 -1.14 7.71
N ASP A 75 -10.85 -2.10 8.63
CA ASP A 75 -12.06 -2.63 9.31
C ASP A 75 -13.19 -3.03 8.33
N GLY A 76 -12.81 -3.62 7.19
CA GLY A 76 -13.75 -4.04 6.14
C GLY A 76 -14.33 -2.90 5.31
N LYS A 77 -13.92 -1.65 5.54
CA LYS A 77 -14.31 -0.48 4.74
C LYS A 77 -13.20 -0.11 3.78
N ARG A 78 -13.59 0.14 2.52
CA ARG A 78 -12.70 0.74 1.53
C ARG A 78 -12.46 2.19 1.90
N LEU A 79 -11.19 2.52 2.13
CA LEU A 79 -10.77 3.90 2.30
C LEU A 79 -10.82 4.64 0.96
N LEU A 80 -10.89 5.96 1.02
CA LEU A 80 -10.83 6.79 -0.18
C LEU A 80 -9.36 6.90 -0.62
N ASP A 81 -9.10 6.74 -1.91
CA ASP A 81 -7.77 7.00 -2.49
C ASP A 81 -7.62 8.51 -2.68
N ASP A 82 -7.40 9.23 -1.57
CA ASP A 82 -7.31 10.67 -1.53
C ASP A 82 -6.15 11.16 -0.65
N PHE A 83 -6.00 12.48 -0.53
CA PHE A 83 -4.89 13.04 0.24
C PHE A 83 -5.01 12.83 1.76
N ILE A 84 -6.17 12.38 2.25
CA ILE A 84 -6.53 12.25 3.67
C ILE A 84 -6.32 10.82 4.16
N ASP A 85 -6.83 9.83 3.42
CA ASP A 85 -6.89 8.44 3.86
C ASP A 85 -5.63 7.66 3.50
N TYR A 86 -5.38 7.49 2.21
CA TYR A 86 -4.15 6.88 1.70
C TYR A 86 -3.86 7.34 0.27
N GLN A 87 -2.59 7.32 -0.11
CA GLN A 87 -2.16 7.55 -1.48
C GLN A 87 -1.20 6.46 -1.94
N VAL A 88 -1.37 6.00 -3.17
CA VAL A 88 -0.46 5.05 -3.82
C VAL A 88 0.47 5.79 -4.77
N PHE A 89 1.75 5.44 -4.78
CA PHE A 89 2.77 6.01 -5.66
C PHE A 89 3.54 4.91 -6.37
N ASN A 90 4.08 5.21 -7.56
CA ASN A 90 5.19 4.42 -8.07
C ASN A 90 6.44 4.73 -7.24
N LYS A 91 7.17 3.71 -6.79
CA LYS A 91 8.36 3.89 -5.96
C LYS A 91 9.45 4.70 -6.65
N ASN A 92 9.61 4.51 -7.96
CA ASN A 92 10.62 5.19 -8.79
C ASN A 92 10.19 6.62 -9.17
N ASP A 93 8.89 6.88 -9.23
CA ASP A 93 8.32 8.21 -9.50
C ASP A 93 7.18 8.53 -8.51
N LYS A 94 7.53 9.30 -7.48
CA LYS A 94 6.62 9.72 -6.40
C LYS A 94 6.02 11.10 -6.62
N THR A 95 6.17 11.68 -7.81
CA THR A 95 5.72 13.07 -8.09
C THR A 95 4.21 13.19 -8.06
N LYS A 96 3.50 12.12 -8.39
CA LYS A 96 2.03 12.06 -8.43
C LYS A 96 1.53 10.72 -7.89
N PRO A 97 0.36 10.71 -7.22
CA PRO A 97 -0.30 9.47 -6.88
C PRO A 97 -0.75 8.72 -8.14
N ILE A 98 -0.87 7.41 -8.04
CA ILE A 98 -1.35 6.52 -9.09
C ILE A 98 -2.65 5.86 -8.61
N HIS A 99 -3.65 5.80 -9.50
CA HIS A 99 -4.98 5.26 -9.18
C HIS A 99 -5.24 3.90 -9.87
N SER A 100 -4.39 3.51 -10.81
CA SER A 100 -4.44 2.23 -11.51
C SER A 100 -3.02 1.81 -11.88
N LEU A 101 -2.77 0.50 -11.86
CA LEU A 101 -1.50 -0.06 -12.32
C LEU A 101 -1.47 -0.29 -13.83
N MET A 102 -2.59 -0.12 -14.55
CA MET A 102 -2.69 -0.36 -15.99
C MET A 102 -1.54 0.23 -16.82
N PRO A 103 -1.08 1.48 -16.60
CA PRO A 103 0.04 2.05 -17.35
C PRO A 103 1.37 1.28 -17.20
N TYR A 104 1.49 0.49 -16.13
CA TYR A 104 2.68 -0.26 -15.76
C TYR A 104 2.56 -1.77 -16.08
N LEU A 105 1.43 -2.23 -16.61
CA LEU A 105 1.20 -3.65 -16.97
C LEU A 105 1.75 -4.05 -18.34
N SER A 106 2.17 -3.06 -19.14
CA SER A 106 2.72 -3.24 -20.48
C SER A 106 4.18 -3.70 -20.48
N SER A 107 4.91 -3.48 -19.38
CA SER A 107 6.23 -4.06 -19.17
C SER A 107 6.08 -5.45 -18.53
N ASN A 108 6.86 -6.43 -18.99
CA ASN A 108 6.98 -7.75 -18.33
C ASN A 108 7.75 -7.67 -17.00
N GLU A 109 7.75 -6.50 -16.37
CA GLU A 109 8.56 -6.17 -15.20
C GLU A 109 7.67 -6.06 -13.97
N SER A 110 8.26 -6.32 -12.81
CA SER A 110 7.64 -6.04 -11.52
C SER A 110 7.48 -4.54 -11.33
N ILE A 111 6.33 -4.08 -10.84
CA ILE A 111 6.16 -2.70 -10.39
C ILE A 111 6.33 -2.64 -8.87
N HIS A 112 7.12 -1.66 -8.42
CA HIS A 112 7.28 -1.35 -7.00
C HIS A 112 6.37 -0.17 -6.66
N ILE A 113 5.45 -0.39 -5.73
CA ILE A 113 4.49 0.62 -5.27
C ILE A 113 4.76 1.00 -3.82
N LEU A 114 4.47 2.26 -3.52
CA LEU A 114 4.53 2.82 -2.18
C LEU A 114 3.13 3.28 -1.79
N ILE A 115 2.58 2.71 -0.73
CA ILE A 115 1.32 3.13 -0.14
C ILE A 115 1.64 4.01 1.07
N LYS A 116 1.16 5.25 1.07
CA LYS A 116 1.27 6.17 2.21
C LYS A 116 -0.08 6.26 2.89
N GLU A 117 -0.24 5.50 3.98
CA GLU A 117 -1.40 5.61 4.87
C GLU A 117 -1.30 6.93 5.63
N ARG A 118 -2.41 7.66 5.81
CA ARG A 118 -2.43 9.01 6.41
C ARG A 118 -3.54 9.21 7.45
N ASN A 119 -4.38 8.21 7.63
CA ASN A 119 -5.49 8.20 8.59
C ASN A 119 -5.09 7.75 10.01
N HIS A 120 -3.81 7.40 10.25
CA HIS A 120 -3.36 6.99 11.58
C HIS A 120 -3.24 8.19 12.51
N LEU A 121 -3.96 8.15 13.62
CA LEU A 121 -3.87 9.14 14.68
C LEU A 121 -3.10 8.57 15.86
N ILE A 122 -2.14 9.33 16.36
CA ILE A 122 -1.44 9.05 17.62
C ILE A 122 -1.63 10.21 18.58
N SER A 123 -1.55 9.93 19.89
CA SER A 123 -1.58 11.03 20.86
C SER A 123 -0.35 11.91 20.70
N LYS A 124 -0.45 13.19 21.08
CA LYS A 124 0.70 14.09 21.14
C LYS A 124 1.80 13.57 22.07
N ASN A 125 1.44 12.82 23.11
CA ASN A 125 2.40 12.23 24.03
C ASN A 125 3.18 11.11 23.36
N ASP A 126 2.50 10.18 22.69
CA ASP A 126 3.16 9.09 21.95
C ASP A 126 4.08 9.64 20.85
N ALA A 127 3.63 10.70 20.18
CA ALA A 127 4.45 11.40 19.21
C ALA A 127 5.71 12.03 19.84
N LYS A 128 5.60 12.62 21.04
CA LYS A 128 6.76 13.16 21.77
C LYS A 128 7.74 12.03 22.13
N GLU A 129 7.22 10.87 22.53
CA GLU A 129 8.03 9.70 22.81
C GLU A 129 8.73 9.18 21.56
N LEU A 130 8.04 9.12 20.42
CA LEU A 130 8.65 8.76 19.13
C LEU A 130 9.77 9.72 18.76
N LEU A 131 9.54 11.03 18.82
CA LEU A 131 10.57 12.03 18.52
C LEU A 131 11.80 11.87 19.42
N LYS A 132 11.60 11.64 20.72
CA LYS A 132 12.69 11.36 21.67
C LYS A 132 13.44 10.07 21.32
N LYS A 133 12.72 8.98 21.06
CA LYS A 133 13.30 7.67 20.70
C LYS A 133 14.23 7.76 19.51
N TYR A 134 13.92 8.61 18.53
CA TYR A 134 14.70 8.83 17.32
C TYR A 134 15.61 10.07 17.38
N ASN A 135 15.81 10.68 18.55
CA ASN A 135 16.66 11.86 18.76
C ASN A 135 16.31 13.07 17.87
N ILE A 136 15.02 13.29 17.59
CA ILE A 136 14.54 14.40 16.77
C ILE A 136 14.16 15.58 17.67
N ASN A 137 14.97 16.65 17.61
CA ASN A 137 14.81 17.85 18.46
C ASN A 137 13.79 18.88 17.93
N ARG A 138 12.70 18.44 17.29
CA ARG A 138 11.63 19.32 16.78
C ARG A 138 10.43 19.31 17.72
N SER A 139 9.83 20.47 17.94
CA SER A 139 8.56 20.59 18.67
C SER A 139 7.39 20.19 17.78
N ILE A 140 6.45 19.42 18.32
CA ILE A 140 5.21 19.02 17.64
C ILE A 140 4.31 20.24 17.41
N GLU A 141 4.35 21.19 18.34
CA GLU A 141 3.57 22.42 18.30
C GLU A 141 3.94 23.32 17.10
N ASN A 142 5.12 23.12 16.52
CA ASN A 142 5.60 23.83 15.33
C ASN A 142 5.20 23.16 14.00
N LEU A 143 4.52 22.01 14.03
CA LEU A 143 3.98 21.36 12.84
C LEU A 143 2.73 22.12 12.37
N LYS A 144 2.92 23.20 11.60
CA LYS A 144 1.82 23.92 10.94
C LYS A 144 1.59 23.36 9.53
N LEU A 145 0.32 23.30 9.12
CA LEU A 145 -0.04 23.14 7.71
C LEU A 145 0.43 24.40 6.98
N GLU A 146 1.45 24.30 6.13
CA GLU A 146 1.61 25.25 5.03
C GLU A 146 0.52 24.89 4.01
N ILE A 147 -0.50 25.73 3.92
CA ILE A 147 -1.49 25.63 2.85
C ILE A 147 -0.80 26.22 1.63
N LEU A 148 -0.38 25.36 0.69
CA LEU A 148 -0.03 25.74 -0.68
C LEU A 148 -1.32 25.90 -1.50
#